data_AF-A0A9W9FL72-F1
#
_entry.id   AF-A0A9W9FL72-F1
#
_cell.length_a   1.000
_cell.length_b   1.000
_cell.length_c   1.000
_cell.angle_alpha   90.00
_cell.angle_beta   90.00
_cell.angle_gamma   90.00
#
_symmetry.space_group_name_H-M   'P 1'
#
loop_
_entity.id
_entity.type
_entity.pdbx_description
1 polymer ?
#
loop_
_entity_poly.entity_id
_entity_poly.type
_entity_poly.pdbx_seq_one_letter_code
_entity_poly.pdbx_strand_id
1 'polypeptide(L)'
;MTTALLNDPRITIITGDIMKDNLGLSDLDWQVLQGSVNIIIHAASSINLQSSLKRLSSSIIAPSVSLAERAHEFKKLERFVFVSTAYANTHLWPLSQEPDVAVKEHIYPLCDRASFDPADPESWTYLSTQTQEEWNSVQQSGSSREYESYDFPWAYGYAKHLAERLLLQRFAQHQAIDKLLIIRPSVFAPAISHPHPGFSSPFSTPLAGLSAAINLCFGRHATLAARSQDPLTEATLDEVPVDVVVDRLLTHLACGTIGCVHAVSGRKSRQTVGEWYRMFMEERRLPWAIKPVWTSLSWHSPQLHPVERFYKIIGTSFDFHEDRTVDVLWGLSAHEALHLRLFTDGKVNSLRPRRNKTRQLGICIGKKQRLPLCLVKLLCRSGKKNCAESRVLCQDNGLNQEKSQVVW
;
A
#
# COMPACT_ATOMS: atom_id res chain seq x y z
N MET A 1 12.86 -11.14 18.98
CA MET A 1 13.12 -11.17 17.53
C MET A 1 14.03 -10.02 17.11
N THR A 2 13.84 -8.81 17.64
CA THR A 2 14.70 -7.63 17.41
C THR A 2 16.18 -7.88 17.72
N THR A 3 16.55 -8.43 18.89
CA THR A 3 17.97 -8.61 19.26
C THR A 3 18.75 -9.58 18.36
N ALA A 4 18.06 -10.55 17.74
CA ALA A 4 18.70 -11.50 16.84
C ALA A 4 19.02 -10.86 15.47
N LEU A 5 18.12 -10.01 14.95
CA LEU A 5 18.36 -9.26 13.72
C LEU A 5 19.44 -8.19 13.90
N LEU A 6 19.44 -7.50 15.04
CA LEU A 6 20.46 -6.49 15.35
C LEU A 6 21.89 -7.07 15.46
N ASN A 7 22.01 -8.37 15.73
CA ASN A 7 23.29 -9.06 15.92
C ASN A 7 23.66 -9.97 14.73
N ASP A 8 22.85 -10.03 13.67
CA ASP A 8 23.18 -10.84 12.50
C ASP A 8 24.29 -10.14 11.70
N PRO A 9 25.44 -10.79 11.45
CA PRO A 9 26.57 -10.17 10.75
C PRO A 9 26.27 -9.81 9.29
N ARG A 10 25.14 -10.26 8.74
CA ARG A 10 24.65 -9.89 7.40
C ARG A 10 23.85 -8.60 7.39
N ILE A 11 23.53 -8.04 8.56
CA ILE A 11 22.69 -6.84 8.71
C ILE A 11 23.56 -5.71 9.26
N THR A 12 23.72 -4.65 8.45
CA THR A 12 24.34 -3.39 8.88
C THR A 12 23.25 -2.33 9.00
N ILE A 13 23.14 -1.72 10.18
CA ILE A 13 22.13 -0.68 10.44
C ILE A 13 22.79 0.67 10.38
N ILE A 14 22.28 1.53 9.51
CA ILE A 14 22.75 2.90 9.33
C ILE A 14 21.62 3.83 9.77
N THR A 15 21.93 4.78 10.65
CA THR A 15 20.93 5.75 11.11
C THR A 15 20.78 6.83 10.04
N GLY A 16 19.55 7.01 9.54
CA GLY A 16 19.24 7.98 8.50
C GLY A 16 17.79 8.46 8.56
N ASP A 17 17.48 9.47 7.74
CA ASP A 17 16.17 10.06 7.54
C ASP A 17 15.97 10.33 6.04
N ILE A 18 15.00 9.66 5.43
CA ILE A 18 14.70 9.79 3.99
C ILE A 18 14.31 11.21 3.60
N MET A 19 13.85 12.04 4.54
CA MET A 19 13.44 13.42 4.28
C MET A 19 14.62 14.39 4.27
N LYS A 20 15.84 13.93 4.55
CA LYS A 20 17.07 14.72 4.51
C LYS A 20 17.89 14.38 3.29
N ASP A 21 18.70 15.34 2.85
CA ASP A 21 19.71 15.12 1.82
C ASP A 21 20.60 13.94 2.19
N ASN A 22 20.94 13.13 1.19
CA ASN A 22 21.77 11.92 1.35
C ASN A 22 21.20 10.94 2.39
N LEU A 23 19.88 10.92 2.58
CA LEU A 23 19.19 10.15 3.63
C LEU A 23 19.67 10.53 5.04
N GLY A 24 20.20 11.74 5.23
CA GLY A 24 20.80 12.19 6.49
C GLY A 24 22.09 11.47 6.89
N LEU A 25 22.74 10.79 5.94
CA LEU A 25 23.97 10.04 6.17
C LEU A 25 25.20 10.95 6.15
N SER A 26 26.28 10.49 6.78
CA SER A 26 27.59 11.12 6.65
C SER A 26 28.13 10.94 5.22
N ASP A 27 28.99 11.84 4.76
CA ASP A 27 29.63 11.72 3.44
C ASP A 27 30.44 10.42 3.32
N LEU A 28 31.04 9.97 4.42
CA LEU A 28 31.78 8.70 4.46
C LEU A 28 30.85 7.51 4.23
N ASP A 29 29.75 7.41 4.98
CA ASP A 29 28.78 6.33 4.82
C ASP A 29 28.17 6.34 3.41
N TRP A 30 27.87 7.53 2.89
CA TRP A 30 27.34 7.68 1.54
C TRP A 30 28.33 7.17 0.47
N GLN A 31 29.61 7.51 0.58
CA GLN A 31 30.66 7.01 -0.31
C GLN A 31 30.81 5.49 -0.26
N VAL A 32 30.72 4.90 0.94
CA VAL A 32 30.72 3.43 1.09
C VAL A 32 29.55 2.81 0.35
N LEU A 33 28.33 3.36 0.50
CA LEU A 33 27.13 2.87 -0.17
C LEU A 33 27.25 2.98 -1.70
N GLN A 34 27.71 4.12 -2.23
CA GLN A 34 27.95 4.33 -3.66
C GLN A 34 28.91 3.29 -4.27
N GLY A 35 29.89 2.81 -3.50
CA GLY A 35 30.88 1.82 -3.95
C GLY A 35 30.46 0.35 -3.79
N SER A 36 29.44 0.06 -2.97
CA SER A 36 29.15 -1.31 -2.52
C SER A 36 27.74 -1.81 -2.82
N VAL A 37 26.75 -0.93 -2.98
CA VAL A 37 25.35 -1.36 -3.16
C VAL A 37 25.09 -1.83 -4.59
N ASN A 38 24.57 -3.05 -4.71
CA ASN A 38 24.09 -3.63 -5.96
C ASN A 38 22.58 -3.44 -6.16
N ILE A 39 21.81 -3.46 -5.07
CA ILE A 39 20.35 -3.44 -5.10
C ILE A 39 19.84 -2.43 -4.08
N ILE A 40 18.97 -1.52 -4.52
CA ILE A 40 18.24 -0.60 -3.63
C ILE A 40 16.79 -1.05 -3.58
N ILE A 41 16.26 -1.34 -2.39
CA ILE A 41 14.82 -1.57 -2.16
C ILE A 41 14.25 -0.39 -1.38
N HIS A 42 13.65 0.56 -2.10
CA HIS A 42 13.01 1.73 -1.52
C HIS A 42 11.56 1.42 -1.15
N ALA A 43 11.38 0.90 0.08
CA ALA A 43 10.08 0.64 0.68
C ALA A 43 9.59 1.73 1.64
N ALA A 44 10.43 2.73 1.94
CA ALA A 44 10.12 3.75 2.93
C ALA A 44 9.04 4.71 2.42
N SER A 45 7.94 4.81 3.16
CA SER A 45 6.83 5.69 2.78
C SER A 45 5.91 5.99 3.95
N SER A 46 5.33 7.19 3.96
CA SER A 46 4.21 7.51 4.85
C SER A 46 2.93 6.82 4.35
N ILE A 47 2.29 6.04 5.21
CA ILE A 47 0.99 5.39 4.93
C ILE A 47 -0.20 6.18 5.49
N ASN A 48 0.00 7.44 5.87
CA ASN A 48 -1.06 8.25 6.47
C ASN A 48 -1.99 8.83 5.38
N LEU A 49 -3.10 8.12 5.15
CA LEU A 49 -4.15 8.44 4.16
C LEU A 49 -4.82 9.81 4.35
N GLN A 50 -4.69 10.45 5.52
CA GLN A 50 -5.26 11.78 5.77
C GLN A 50 -4.27 12.92 5.50
N SER A 51 -3.05 12.62 5.09
CA SER A 51 -2.05 13.64 4.80
C SER A 51 -2.41 14.41 3.54
N SER A 52 -2.21 15.74 3.58
CA SER A 52 -2.30 16.56 2.37
C SER A 52 -1.19 16.20 1.39
N LEU A 53 -1.41 16.48 0.10
CA LEU A 53 -0.40 16.30 -0.93
C LEU A 53 0.90 17.06 -0.59
N LYS A 54 0.81 18.28 -0.08
CA LYS A 54 1.95 19.05 0.43
C LYS A 54 2.81 18.31 1.46
N ARG A 55 2.22 17.50 2.35
CA ARG A 55 2.99 16.72 3.33
C ARG A 55 3.56 15.46 2.70
N LEU A 56 2.80 14.84 1.81
CA LEU A 56 3.21 13.64 1.07
C LEU A 56 4.33 13.95 0.06
N SER A 57 4.39 15.17 -0.47
CA SER A 57 5.48 15.59 -1.33
C SER A 57 6.83 15.54 -0.61
N SER A 58 6.91 16.00 0.64
CA SER A 58 8.14 15.94 1.43
C SER A 58 8.47 14.56 1.99
N SER A 59 7.49 13.66 2.15
CA SER A 59 7.67 12.37 2.83
C SER A 59 7.60 11.14 1.91
N ILE A 60 7.16 11.31 0.66
CA ILE A 60 7.05 10.26 -0.35
C ILE A 60 7.75 10.71 -1.62
N ILE A 61 7.30 11.80 -2.26
CA ILE A 61 7.74 12.14 -3.61
C ILE A 61 9.21 12.59 -3.61
N ALA A 62 9.55 13.65 -2.88
CA ALA A 62 10.89 14.22 -2.85
C ALA A 62 11.98 13.21 -2.42
N PRO A 63 11.80 12.42 -1.33
CA PRO A 63 12.76 11.38 -0.96
C PRO A 63 12.98 10.33 -2.05
N SER A 64 11.89 9.89 -2.71
CA SER A 64 11.97 8.87 -3.76
C SER A 64 12.68 9.41 -5.00
N VAL A 65 12.36 10.64 -5.39
CA VAL A 65 12.96 11.33 -6.54
C VAL A 65 14.43 11.61 -6.29
N SER A 66 14.79 12.13 -5.10
CA SER A 66 16.18 12.41 -4.73
C SER A 66 17.04 11.15 -4.74
N LEU A 67 16.54 10.04 -4.18
CA LEU A 67 17.27 8.78 -4.19
C LEU A 67 17.40 8.20 -5.62
N ALA A 68 16.35 8.34 -6.45
CA ALA A 68 16.38 7.91 -7.84
C ALA A 68 17.31 8.76 -8.71
N GLU A 69 17.34 10.07 -8.52
CA GLU A 69 18.28 11.00 -9.18
C GLU A 69 19.72 10.58 -8.91
N ARG A 70 20.02 10.12 -7.69
CA ARG A 70 21.36 9.72 -7.28
C ARG A 70 21.67 8.25 -7.51
N ALA A 71 20.71 7.46 -8.00
CA ALA A 71 20.90 6.04 -8.26
C ALA A 71 22.06 5.78 -9.24
N HIS A 72 22.32 6.70 -10.17
CA HIS A 72 23.44 6.59 -11.12
C HIS A 72 24.83 6.71 -10.46
N GLU A 73 24.91 7.27 -9.25
CA GLU A 73 26.16 7.38 -8.49
C GLU A 73 26.61 6.03 -7.89
N PHE A 74 25.71 5.05 -7.82
CA PHE A 74 25.98 3.72 -7.31
C PHE A 74 26.63 2.85 -8.39
N LYS A 75 27.95 2.66 -8.27
CA LYS A 75 28.81 2.07 -9.32
C LYS A 75 28.45 0.64 -9.69
N LYS A 76 27.81 -0.09 -8.76
CA LYS A 76 27.45 -1.50 -8.91
C LYS A 76 25.94 -1.72 -9.00
N LEU A 77 25.15 -0.66 -9.16
CA LEU A 77 23.69 -0.78 -9.14
C LEU A 77 23.20 -1.65 -10.30
N GLU A 78 22.62 -2.78 -9.96
CA GLU A 78 21.94 -3.74 -10.84
C GLU A 78 20.44 -3.48 -10.85
N ARG A 79 19.85 -3.17 -9.68
CA ARG A 79 18.41 -2.96 -9.57
C ARG A 79 18.03 -1.91 -8.54
N PHE A 80 17.07 -1.08 -8.92
CA PHE A 80 16.33 -0.16 -8.06
C PHE A 80 14.88 -0.62 -7.98
N VAL A 81 14.45 -1.02 -6.79
CA VAL A 81 13.09 -1.44 -6.50
C VAL A 81 12.36 -0.32 -5.78
N PHE A 82 11.27 0.17 -6.34
CA PHE A 82 10.37 1.11 -5.68
C PHE A 82 9.09 0.40 -5.23
N VAL A 83 8.80 0.42 -3.93
CA VAL A 83 7.53 -0.09 -3.42
C VAL A 83 6.48 1.02 -3.46
N SER A 84 5.60 0.92 -4.44
CA SER A 84 4.47 1.81 -4.66
C SER A 84 3.19 1.20 -4.05
N THR A 85 2.07 1.23 -4.76
CA THR A 85 0.80 0.65 -4.37
C THR A 85 -0.09 0.43 -5.59
N ALA A 86 -0.89 -0.64 -5.59
CA ALA A 86 -1.88 -0.89 -6.62
C ALA A 86 -2.93 0.25 -6.68
N TYR A 87 -3.14 0.93 -5.55
CA TYR A 87 -4.02 2.08 -5.42
C TYR A 87 -3.46 3.39 -6.03
N ALA A 88 -2.27 3.37 -6.64
CA ALA A 88 -1.75 4.51 -7.40
C ALA A 88 -2.63 4.80 -8.64
N ASN A 89 -3.41 3.83 -9.08
CA ASN A 89 -4.25 3.95 -10.28
C ASN A 89 -5.75 4.05 -9.96
N THR A 90 -6.13 4.41 -8.73
CA THR A 90 -7.55 4.50 -8.33
C THR A 90 -8.35 5.55 -9.09
N HIS A 91 -7.70 6.58 -9.64
CA HIS A 91 -8.32 7.57 -10.53
C HIS A 91 -8.97 6.93 -11.77
N LEU A 92 -8.64 5.69 -12.11
CA LEU A 92 -9.32 4.92 -13.16
C LEU A 92 -10.79 4.66 -12.82
N TRP A 93 -11.12 4.53 -11.53
CA TRP A 93 -12.48 4.25 -11.12
C TRP A 93 -13.44 5.33 -11.57
N PRO A 94 -13.23 6.63 -11.28
CA PRO A 94 -14.17 7.67 -11.69
C PRO A 94 -14.32 7.78 -13.21
N LEU A 95 -13.26 7.44 -13.96
CA LEU A 95 -13.21 7.49 -15.42
C LEU A 95 -13.81 6.26 -16.12
N SER A 96 -13.99 5.15 -15.39
CA SER A 96 -14.56 3.91 -15.92
C SER A 96 -16.08 3.87 -15.74
N GLN A 97 -16.78 3.24 -16.69
CA GLN A 97 -18.21 2.88 -16.54
C GLN A 97 -18.39 1.51 -15.87
N GLU A 98 -17.32 0.69 -15.85
CA GLU A 98 -17.37 -0.64 -15.26
C GLU A 98 -17.38 -0.58 -13.72
N PRO A 99 -18.18 -1.44 -13.06
CA PRO A 99 -18.20 -1.52 -11.60
C PRO A 99 -16.91 -2.12 -11.03
N ASP A 100 -16.27 -3.02 -11.79
CA ASP A 100 -15.02 -3.69 -11.45
C ASP A 100 -13.93 -3.28 -12.44
N VAL A 101 -13.06 -2.38 -11.99
CA VAL A 101 -12.19 -1.62 -12.90
C VAL A 101 -10.88 -2.36 -13.10
N ALA A 102 -10.64 -2.83 -14.33
CA ALA A 102 -9.41 -3.52 -14.70
C ALA A 102 -8.19 -2.59 -14.60
N VAL A 103 -7.18 -3.03 -13.85
CA VAL A 103 -5.91 -2.35 -13.67
C VAL A 103 -4.78 -3.30 -14.05
N LYS A 104 -4.07 -2.96 -15.13
CA LYS A 104 -2.95 -3.72 -15.70
C LYS A 104 -1.60 -3.25 -15.16
N GLU A 105 -0.59 -4.08 -15.37
CA GLU A 105 0.79 -3.86 -14.91
C GLU A 105 1.58 -2.94 -15.86
N HIS A 106 1.05 -1.75 -16.10
CA HIS A 106 1.72 -0.68 -16.83
C HIS A 106 1.54 0.67 -16.14
N ILE A 107 2.15 1.69 -16.72
CA ILE A 107 1.98 3.08 -16.30
C ILE A 107 0.72 3.63 -16.95
N TYR A 108 -0.06 4.36 -16.16
CA TYR A 108 -1.26 5.05 -16.61
C TYR A 108 -0.96 6.55 -16.67
N PRO A 109 -0.68 7.12 -17.85
CA PRO A 109 -0.53 8.56 -17.98
C PRO A 109 -1.81 9.30 -17.60
N LEU A 110 -1.62 10.49 -17.04
CA LEU A 110 -2.68 11.44 -16.70
C LEU A 110 -2.73 12.63 -17.70
N CYS A 111 -1.92 12.59 -18.76
CA CYS A 111 -2.15 13.43 -19.93
C CYS A 111 -3.41 12.96 -20.68
N ASP A 112 -3.86 13.73 -21.67
CA ASP A 112 -4.97 13.33 -22.54
C ASP A 112 -4.67 11.95 -23.15
N ARG A 113 -5.41 10.93 -22.70
CA ARG A 113 -5.18 9.54 -23.11
C ARG A 113 -5.40 9.33 -24.60
N ALA A 114 -6.16 10.20 -25.25
CA ALA A 114 -6.39 10.12 -26.69
C ALA A 114 -5.12 10.43 -27.50
N SER A 115 -4.16 11.14 -26.92
CA SER A 115 -2.93 11.56 -27.60
C SER A 115 -1.67 10.80 -27.16
N PHE A 116 -1.74 9.98 -26.11
CA PHE A 116 -0.59 9.20 -25.66
C PHE A 116 -0.50 7.87 -26.43
N ASP A 117 0.51 7.74 -27.28
CA ASP A 117 0.88 6.47 -27.90
C ASP A 117 2.13 5.89 -27.22
N PRO A 118 2.03 4.73 -26.52
CA PRO A 118 3.18 4.08 -25.92
C PRO A 118 4.29 3.69 -26.91
N ALA A 119 3.97 3.52 -28.20
CA ALA A 119 4.91 3.19 -29.26
C ALA A 119 5.65 4.43 -29.81
N ASP A 120 5.18 5.63 -29.49
CA ASP A 120 5.74 6.89 -29.97
C ASP A 120 6.72 7.51 -28.94
N PRO A 121 8.01 7.70 -29.29
CA PRO A 121 8.97 8.38 -28.41
C PRO A 121 8.62 9.84 -28.07
N GLU A 122 7.90 10.56 -28.95
CA GLU A 122 7.51 11.96 -28.69
C GLU A 122 6.47 12.02 -27.56
N SER A 123 5.51 11.08 -27.55
CA SER A 123 4.55 10.90 -26.46
C SER A 123 5.22 10.74 -25.09
N TRP A 124 6.30 9.96 -25.01
CA TRP A 124 7.09 9.82 -23.78
C TRP A 124 7.86 11.09 -23.38
N THR A 125 8.38 11.82 -24.37
CA THR A 125 9.08 13.09 -24.14
C THR A 125 8.11 14.14 -23.60
N TYR A 126 6.92 14.25 -24.19
CA TYR A 126 5.86 15.13 -23.72
C TYR A 126 5.43 14.78 -22.29
N LEU A 127 5.19 13.48 -22.01
CA LEU A 127 4.82 13.00 -20.67
C LEU A 127 5.90 13.33 -19.64
N SER A 128 7.18 13.20 -19.99
CA SER A 128 8.32 13.55 -19.14
C SER A 128 8.31 15.03 -18.76
N THR A 129 8.12 15.92 -19.74
CA THR A 129 8.02 17.38 -19.50
C THR A 129 6.84 17.72 -18.59
N GLN A 130 5.65 17.19 -18.89
CA GLN A 130 4.45 17.39 -18.08
C GLN A 130 4.64 16.88 -16.64
N THR A 131 5.23 15.70 -16.47
CA THR A 131 5.50 15.13 -15.14
C THR A 131 6.42 16.04 -14.31
N GLN A 132 7.42 16.66 -14.94
CA GLN A 132 8.31 17.59 -14.25
C GLN A 132 7.61 18.91 -13.89
N GLU A 133 6.75 19.44 -14.77
CA GLU A 133 5.95 20.64 -14.49
C GLU A 133 4.97 20.43 -13.33
N GLU A 134 4.31 19.27 -13.29
CA GLU A 134 3.43 18.89 -12.18
C GLU A 134 4.22 18.75 -10.88
N TRP A 135 5.42 18.16 -10.92
CA TRP A 135 6.28 18.10 -9.75
C TRP A 135 6.69 19.48 -9.24
N ASN A 136 7.12 20.37 -10.13
CA ASN A 136 7.47 21.75 -9.76
C ASN A 136 6.26 22.46 -9.11
N SER A 137 5.06 22.25 -9.64
CA SER A 137 3.82 22.81 -9.09
C SER A 137 3.52 22.30 -7.68
N VAL A 138 3.69 20.97 -7.44
CA VAL A 138 3.54 20.37 -6.12
C VAL A 138 4.57 20.92 -5.13
N GLN A 139 5.82 21.11 -5.55
CA GLN A 139 6.86 21.69 -4.69
C GLN A 139 6.54 23.14 -4.28
N GLN A 140 6.04 23.96 -5.21
CA GLN A 140 5.77 25.37 -4.98
C GLN A 140 4.48 25.60 -4.18
N SER A 141 3.38 24.95 -4.58
CA SER A 141 2.04 25.22 -4.06
C SER A 141 1.53 24.17 -3.08
N GLY A 142 2.11 22.97 -3.09
CA GLY A 142 1.59 21.82 -2.35
C GLY A 142 0.41 21.11 -3.02
N SER A 143 0.05 21.53 -4.24
CA SER A 143 -0.95 20.93 -5.11
C SER A 143 -0.51 21.03 -6.58
N SER A 144 -1.29 20.51 -7.52
CA SER A 144 -1.03 20.65 -8.95
C SER A 144 -2.31 20.52 -9.78
N ARG A 145 -2.28 20.96 -11.04
CA ARG A 145 -3.48 20.94 -11.89
C ARG A 145 -3.96 19.51 -12.10
N GLU A 146 -3.03 18.58 -12.32
CA GLU A 146 -3.34 17.16 -12.50
C GLU A 146 -4.00 16.58 -11.24
N TYR A 147 -3.46 16.86 -10.05
CA TYR A 147 -4.06 16.40 -8.80
C TYR A 147 -5.50 16.89 -8.59
N GLU A 148 -5.79 18.15 -8.91
CA GLU A 148 -7.13 18.72 -8.75
C GLU A 148 -8.10 18.26 -9.86
N SER A 149 -7.58 17.88 -11.04
CA SER A 149 -8.40 17.46 -12.18
C SER A 149 -8.77 15.98 -12.12
N TYR A 150 -7.91 15.14 -11.54
CA TYR A 150 -8.16 13.72 -11.39
C TYR A 150 -8.69 13.41 -10.00
N ASP A 151 -9.89 12.84 -9.95
CA ASP A 151 -10.53 12.46 -8.70
C ASP A 151 -9.78 11.24 -8.10
N PHE A 152 -8.85 11.50 -7.17
CA PHE A 152 -8.17 10.46 -6.40
C PHE A 152 -8.82 10.35 -5.00
N PRO A 153 -9.12 9.13 -4.52
CA PRO A 153 -9.70 8.95 -3.19
C PRO A 153 -8.77 9.48 -2.09
N TRP A 154 -7.46 9.42 -2.29
CA TRP A 154 -6.48 10.01 -1.39
C TRP A 154 -5.33 10.66 -2.15
N ALA A 155 -4.82 11.76 -1.59
CA ALA A 155 -3.54 12.34 -2.01
C ALA A 155 -2.38 11.32 -1.97
N TYR A 156 -2.47 10.28 -1.13
CA TYR A 156 -1.51 9.17 -1.11
C TYR A 156 -1.42 8.43 -2.44
N GLY A 157 -2.57 8.11 -3.07
CA GLY A 157 -2.60 7.42 -4.36
C GLY A 157 -1.94 8.27 -5.44
N TYR A 158 -2.28 9.56 -5.48
CA TYR A 158 -1.65 10.52 -6.39
C TYR A 158 -0.15 10.67 -6.15
N ALA A 159 0.28 10.80 -4.89
CA ALA A 159 1.69 10.97 -4.55
C ALA A 159 2.53 9.76 -5.00
N LYS A 160 2.01 8.54 -4.85
CA LYS A 160 2.65 7.32 -5.35
C LYS A 160 2.66 7.27 -6.88
N HIS A 161 1.56 7.65 -7.53
CA HIS A 161 1.46 7.73 -8.99
C HIS A 161 2.46 8.72 -9.60
N LEU A 162 2.54 9.94 -9.05
CA LEU A 162 3.51 10.95 -9.49
C LEU A 162 4.95 10.50 -9.23
N ALA A 163 5.23 9.88 -8.08
CA ALA A 163 6.56 9.31 -7.80
C ALA A 163 6.96 8.24 -8.81
N GLU A 164 6.07 7.31 -9.19
CA GLU A 164 6.35 6.30 -10.22
C GLU A 164 6.78 6.93 -11.54
N ARG A 165 6.05 7.95 -12.02
CA ARG A 165 6.38 8.65 -13.28
C ARG A 165 7.68 9.44 -13.20
N LEU A 166 7.93 10.12 -12.08
CA LEU A 166 9.20 10.82 -11.88
C LEU A 166 10.38 9.84 -11.85
N LEU A 167 10.23 8.68 -11.20
CA LEU A 167 11.26 7.65 -11.19
C LEU A 167 11.55 7.16 -12.61
N LEU A 168 10.52 6.85 -13.40
CA LEU A 168 10.71 6.47 -14.81
C LEU A 168 11.45 7.55 -15.58
N GLN A 169 11.09 8.82 -15.39
CA GLN A 169 11.77 9.94 -16.00
C GLN A 169 13.26 9.99 -15.61
N ARG A 170 13.61 9.87 -14.32
CA ARG A 170 15.01 9.90 -13.86
C ARG A 170 15.83 8.75 -14.41
N PHE A 171 15.29 7.53 -14.34
CA PHE A 171 15.99 6.36 -14.86
C PHE A 171 16.12 6.42 -16.40
N ALA A 172 15.14 6.95 -17.12
CA ALA A 172 15.25 7.16 -18.57
C ALA A 172 16.31 8.22 -18.93
N GLN A 173 16.38 9.35 -18.20
CA GLN A 173 17.40 10.40 -18.40
C GLN A 173 18.83 9.87 -18.26
N HIS A 174 19.04 8.90 -17.37
CA HIS A 174 20.33 8.25 -17.14
C HIS A 174 20.54 6.95 -17.93
N GLN A 175 19.68 6.63 -18.91
CA GLN A 175 19.73 5.40 -19.72
C GLN A 175 19.79 4.12 -18.87
N ALA A 176 19.08 4.12 -17.73
CA ALA A 176 19.08 3.05 -16.73
C ALA A 176 17.66 2.51 -16.46
N ILE A 177 16.73 2.69 -17.41
CA ILE A 177 15.33 2.25 -17.26
C ILE A 177 15.22 0.74 -17.03
N ASP A 178 16.16 -0.02 -17.58
CA ASP A 178 16.34 -1.46 -17.40
C ASP A 178 16.70 -1.84 -15.97
N LYS A 179 17.02 -0.88 -15.09
CA LYS A 179 17.29 -1.05 -13.65
C LYS A 179 16.10 -0.72 -12.75
N LEU A 180 14.98 -0.22 -13.27
CA LEU A 180 13.84 0.16 -12.44
C LEU A 180 12.79 -0.96 -12.35
N LEU A 181 12.47 -1.38 -11.14
CA LEU A 181 11.36 -2.28 -10.82
C LEU A 181 10.39 -1.58 -9.86
N ILE A 182 9.11 -1.54 -10.20
CA ILE A 182 8.05 -0.92 -9.39
C ILE A 182 7.13 -2.02 -8.90
N ILE A 183 7.14 -2.27 -7.59
CA ILE A 183 6.23 -3.23 -6.96
C ILE A 183 5.02 -2.48 -6.42
N ARG A 184 3.81 -2.93 -6.76
CA ARG A 184 2.54 -2.32 -6.36
C ARG A 184 1.72 -3.28 -5.50
N PRO A 185 1.88 -3.26 -4.17
CA PRO A 185 1.02 -4.01 -3.28
C PRO A 185 -0.40 -3.44 -3.21
N SER A 186 -1.40 -4.30 -3.02
CA SER A 186 -2.77 -3.90 -2.61
C SER A 186 -2.84 -3.70 -1.08
N VAL A 187 -4.01 -3.94 -0.47
CA VAL A 187 -4.16 -3.79 0.98
C VAL A 187 -3.38 -4.90 1.70
N PHE A 188 -2.42 -4.55 2.55
CA PHE A 188 -1.69 -5.56 3.30
C PHE A 188 -2.59 -6.32 4.28
N ALA A 189 -2.51 -7.65 4.21
CA ALA A 189 -2.98 -8.60 5.20
C ALA A 189 -1.82 -8.99 6.15
N PRO A 190 -2.12 -9.49 7.35
CA PRO A 190 -1.12 -10.15 8.18
C PRO A 190 -0.45 -11.32 7.45
N ALA A 191 0.81 -11.61 7.81
CA ALA A 191 1.56 -12.73 7.25
C ALA A 191 0.84 -14.06 7.47
N ILE A 192 0.95 -14.96 6.49
CA ILE A 192 0.47 -16.33 6.63
C ILE A 192 1.50 -17.17 7.39
N SER A 193 2.78 -17.05 7.03
CA SER A 193 3.88 -17.86 7.54
C SER A 193 5.02 -17.02 8.10
N HIS A 194 5.59 -16.10 7.32
CA HIS A 194 6.84 -15.41 7.68
C HIS A 194 6.60 -13.95 8.08
N PRO A 195 7.24 -13.45 9.15
CA PRO A 195 8.14 -14.14 10.09
C PRO A 195 7.43 -15.10 11.07
N HIS A 196 6.13 -14.91 11.29
CA HIS A 196 5.25 -15.87 11.95
C HIS A 196 3.80 -15.60 11.52
N PRO A 197 2.88 -16.57 11.64
CA PRO A 197 1.47 -16.36 11.31
C PRO A 197 0.87 -15.17 12.08
N GLY A 198 0.16 -14.30 11.38
CA GLY A 198 -0.48 -13.11 11.94
C GLY A 198 0.44 -11.89 12.13
N PHE A 199 1.72 -11.98 11.75
CA PHE A 199 2.64 -10.85 11.84
C PHE A 199 2.12 -9.64 11.04
N SER A 200 2.11 -8.48 11.68
CA SER A 200 1.72 -7.21 11.05
C SER A 200 2.13 -6.02 11.92
N SER A 201 2.55 -4.93 11.29
CA SER A 201 2.71 -3.65 12.00
C SER A 201 1.35 -3.01 12.31
N PRO A 202 1.16 -2.36 13.47
CA PRO A 202 -0.07 -1.60 13.76
C PRO A 202 -0.36 -0.57 12.67
N PHE A 203 -1.64 -0.42 12.29
CA PHE A 203 -2.13 0.48 11.23
C PHE A 203 -1.69 0.18 9.79
N SER A 204 -0.74 -0.76 9.57
CA SER A 204 -0.37 -1.24 8.24
C SER A 204 -1.29 -2.32 7.68
N THR A 205 -2.41 -2.64 8.35
CA THR A 205 -3.41 -3.62 7.90
C THR A 205 -4.80 -2.95 7.81
N PRO A 206 -5.08 -2.20 6.74
CA PRO A 206 -6.29 -1.37 6.62
C PRO A 206 -7.61 -2.12 6.85
N LEU A 207 -7.79 -3.36 6.36
CA LEU A 207 -9.03 -4.11 6.58
C LEU A 207 -9.23 -4.52 8.05
N ALA A 208 -8.16 -4.77 8.80
CA ALA A 208 -8.24 -5.01 10.24
C ALA A 208 -8.62 -3.72 10.99
N GLY A 209 -8.09 -2.57 10.56
CA GLY A 209 -8.46 -1.25 11.05
C GLY A 209 -9.90 -0.88 10.76
N LEU A 210 -10.38 -1.20 9.55
CA LEU A 210 -11.76 -1.05 9.12
C LEU A 210 -12.69 -1.88 10.00
N SER A 211 -12.38 -3.16 10.17
CA SER A 211 -13.14 -4.06 11.06
C SER A 211 -13.20 -3.54 12.50
N ALA A 212 -12.08 -3.00 13.00
CA ALA A 212 -12.02 -2.41 14.34
C ALA A 212 -12.89 -1.14 14.45
N ALA A 213 -12.83 -0.25 13.45
CA ALA A 213 -13.62 0.98 13.43
C ALA A 213 -15.12 0.67 13.42
N ILE A 214 -15.57 -0.25 12.57
CA ILE A 214 -16.99 -0.60 12.48
C ILE A 214 -17.49 -1.34 13.72
N ASN A 215 -16.66 -2.16 14.38
CA ASN A 215 -17.01 -2.77 15.67
C ASN A 215 -17.34 -1.74 16.75
N LEU A 216 -16.77 -0.53 16.66
CA LEU A 216 -17.02 0.58 17.57
C LEU A 216 -18.17 1.50 17.10
N CYS A 217 -18.73 1.27 15.91
CA CYS A 217 -19.87 2.03 15.41
C CYS A 217 -21.19 1.50 15.98
N PHE A 218 -21.92 2.35 16.71
CA PHE A 218 -23.26 2.03 17.24
C PHE A 218 -24.40 2.21 16.24
N GLY A 219 -24.12 2.83 15.08
CA GLY A 219 -25.10 3.03 14.02
C GLY A 219 -25.73 1.72 13.54
N ARG A 220 -26.91 1.84 12.93
CA ARG A 220 -27.64 0.73 12.29
C ARG A 220 -27.55 0.77 10.76
N HIS A 221 -27.09 1.88 10.20
CA HIS A 221 -26.96 2.09 8.77
C HIS A 221 -25.59 2.70 8.49
N ALA A 222 -25.00 2.34 7.36
CA ALA A 222 -23.80 2.99 6.83
C ALA A 222 -24.04 3.34 5.37
N THR A 223 -24.03 4.64 5.05
CA THR A 223 -24.10 5.10 3.66
C THR A 223 -22.75 4.90 2.99
N LEU A 224 -22.71 4.11 1.92
CA LEU A 224 -21.49 3.65 1.24
C LEU A 224 -21.55 3.99 -0.25
N ALA A 225 -20.44 4.49 -0.79
CA ALA A 225 -20.34 4.78 -2.22
C ALA A 225 -20.14 3.47 -3.00
N ALA A 226 -20.94 3.25 -4.03
CA ALA A 226 -20.80 2.13 -4.95
C ALA A 226 -21.39 2.47 -6.33
N ARG A 227 -20.96 1.73 -7.36
CA ARG A 227 -21.49 1.85 -8.73
C ARG A 227 -22.20 0.59 -9.22
N SER A 228 -21.84 -0.57 -8.66
CA SER A 228 -22.50 -1.84 -8.97
C SER A 228 -23.96 -1.83 -8.55
N GLN A 229 -24.76 -2.66 -9.22
CA GLN A 229 -26.18 -2.82 -8.92
C GLN A 229 -26.38 -3.61 -7.62
N ASP A 230 -25.56 -4.64 -7.42
CA ASP A 230 -25.40 -5.39 -6.19
C ASP A 230 -23.95 -5.31 -5.68
N PRO A 231 -23.60 -4.26 -4.91
CA PRO A 231 -22.26 -4.11 -4.37
C PRO A 231 -21.83 -5.24 -3.42
N LEU A 232 -22.75 -6.02 -2.86
CA LEU A 232 -22.38 -7.14 -1.99
C LEU A 232 -21.76 -8.30 -2.78
N THR A 233 -22.19 -8.51 -4.02
CA THR A 233 -21.69 -9.59 -4.88
C THR A 233 -20.67 -9.14 -5.89
N GLU A 234 -20.80 -7.91 -6.40
CA GLU A 234 -19.99 -7.40 -7.50
C GLU A 234 -18.74 -6.65 -7.02
N ALA A 235 -18.82 -5.91 -5.91
CA ALA A 235 -17.66 -5.18 -5.42
C ALA A 235 -16.72 -6.10 -4.65
N THR A 236 -15.41 -5.88 -4.83
CA THR A 236 -14.37 -6.72 -4.24
C THR A 236 -13.34 -5.93 -3.44
N LEU A 237 -12.76 -6.60 -2.45
CA LEU A 237 -11.68 -6.13 -1.60
C LEU A 237 -10.44 -7.00 -1.87
N ASP A 238 -9.36 -6.37 -2.34
CA ASP A 238 -8.08 -7.03 -2.56
C ASP A 238 -7.16 -6.81 -1.35
N GLU A 239 -6.97 -7.88 -0.57
CA GLU A 239 -6.08 -7.90 0.60
C GLU A 239 -5.01 -8.98 0.40
N VAL A 240 -3.74 -8.58 0.34
CA VAL A 240 -2.58 -9.44 0.05
C VAL A 240 -1.71 -9.65 1.30
N PRO A 241 -1.39 -10.89 1.70
CA PRO A 241 -0.47 -11.15 2.82
C PRO A 241 0.92 -10.54 2.59
N VAL A 242 1.51 -9.97 3.64
CA VAL A 242 2.83 -9.32 3.53
C VAL A 242 3.94 -10.25 3.05
N ASP A 243 3.90 -11.53 3.41
CA ASP A 243 4.86 -12.53 2.98
C ASP A 243 4.70 -12.94 1.50
N VAL A 244 3.47 -12.89 0.96
CA VAL A 244 3.24 -13.02 -0.49
C VAL A 244 3.89 -11.86 -1.24
N VAL A 245 3.75 -10.63 -0.72
CA VAL A 245 4.36 -9.44 -1.33
C VAL A 245 5.89 -9.55 -1.34
N VAL A 246 6.48 -10.02 -0.24
CA VAL A 246 7.94 -10.22 -0.13
C VAL A 246 8.43 -11.28 -1.13
N ASP A 247 7.78 -12.45 -1.19
CA ASP A 247 8.19 -13.52 -2.11
C ASP A 247 8.06 -13.07 -3.57
N ARG A 248 6.98 -12.36 -3.94
CA ARG A 248 6.85 -11.76 -5.27
C ARG A 248 7.97 -10.77 -5.56
N LEU A 249 8.23 -9.82 -4.65
CA LEU A 249 9.27 -8.82 -4.84
C LEU A 249 10.64 -9.48 -5.08
N LEU A 250 11.01 -10.44 -4.22
CA LEU A 250 12.31 -11.11 -4.32
C LEU A 250 12.41 -11.98 -5.58
N THR A 251 11.32 -12.64 -5.98
CA THR A 251 11.28 -13.45 -7.20
C THR A 251 11.43 -12.57 -8.44
N HIS A 252 10.66 -11.48 -8.55
CA HIS A 252 10.77 -10.55 -9.68
C HIS A 252 12.14 -9.86 -9.74
N LEU A 253 12.72 -9.54 -8.58
CA LEU A 253 14.09 -9.04 -8.47
C LEU A 253 15.09 -10.06 -9.01
N ALA A 254 15.00 -11.33 -8.60
CA ALA A 254 15.88 -12.41 -9.04
C ALA A 254 15.73 -12.72 -10.55
N CYS A 255 14.50 -12.67 -11.08
CA CYS A 255 14.24 -12.86 -12.51
C CYS A 255 14.58 -11.64 -13.38
N GLY A 256 15.10 -10.56 -12.79
CA GLY A 256 15.45 -9.35 -13.54
C GLY A 256 14.26 -8.62 -14.16
N THR A 257 13.06 -8.74 -13.57
CA THR A 257 11.86 -8.06 -14.06
C THR A 257 12.06 -6.54 -14.00
N ILE A 258 11.55 -5.83 -15.01
CA ILE A 258 11.59 -4.37 -15.12
C ILE A 258 10.16 -3.80 -15.14
N GLY A 259 10.01 -2.53 -14.78
CA GLY A 259 8.73 -1.84 -14.85
C GLY A 259 7.76 -2.22 -13.73
N CYS A 260 6.46 -2.12 -14.00
CA CYS A 260 5.42 -2.30 -12.99
C CYS A 260 5.05 -3.78 -12.78
N VAL A 261 4.92 -4.18 -11.51
CA VAL A 261 4.44 -5.50 -11.09
C VAL A 261 3.43 -5.33 -9.97
N HIS A 262 2.30 -6.01 -10.06
CA HIS A 262 1.28 -6.06 -9.02
C HIS A 262 1.57 -7.18 -8.02
N ALA A 263 1.77 -6.78 -6.76
CA ALA A 263 1.88 -7.72 -5.63
C ALA A 263 0.55 -7.77 -4.87
N VAL A 264 -0.47 -8.35 -5.50
CA VAL A 264 -1.89 -8.29 -5.08
C VAL A 264 -2.43 -9.69 -4.81
N SER A 265 -3.64 -9.80 -4.25
CA SER A 265 -4.34 -11.10 -4.19
C SER A 265 -4.98 -11.48 -5.52
N GLY A 266 -5.26 -10.48 -6.36
CA GLY A 266 -5.71 -10.66 -7.74
C GLY A 266 -7.10 -11.26 -7.84
N ARG A 267 -7.53 -11.54 -9.08
CA ARG A 267 -8.88 -12.09 -9.37
C ARG A 267 -9.20 -13.36 -8.59
N LYS A 268 -8.18 -14.19 -8.33
CA LYS A 268 -8.35 -15.53 -7.75
C LYS A 268 -8.68 -15.49 -6.26
N SER A 269 -8.12 -14.54 -5.51
CA SER A 269 -8.16 -14.57 -4.04
C SER A 269 -8.77 -13.31 -3.41
N ARG A 270 -9.20 -12.33 -4.20
CA ARG A 270 -9.99 -11.18 -3.71
C ARG A 270 -11.34 -11.60 -3.13
N GLN A 271 -11.80 -10.85 -2.14
CA GLN A 271 -13.05 -11.11 -1.41
C GLN A 271 -14.18 -10.27 -1.96
N THR A 272 -15.39 -10.79 -2.06
CA THR A 272 -16.55 -9.92 -2.26
C THR A 272 -16.86 -9.16 -0.98
N VAL A 273 -17.48 -7.99 -1.12
CA VAL A 273 -17.89 -7.19 0.03
C VAL A 273 -18.93 -7.93 0.87
N GLY A 274 -19.79 -8.74 0.26
CA GLY A 274 -20.75 -9.60 0.95
C GLY A 274 -20.08 -10.71 1.77
N GLU A 275 -19.02 -11.36 1.24
CA GLU A 275 -18.21 -12.31 1.98
C GLU A 275 -17.57 -11.64 3.21
N TRP A 276 -16.94 -10.48 3.00
CA TRP A 276 -16.34 -9.70 4.07
C TRP A 276 -17.35 -9.24 5.11
N TYR A 277 -18.51 -8.72 4.68
CA TYR A 277 -19.59 -8.25 5.53
C TYR A 277 -20.12 -9.38 6.44
N ARG A 278 -20.30 -10.59 5.90
CA ARG A 278 -20.73 -11.76 6.67
C ARG A 278 -19.74 -12.10 7.76
N MET A 279 -18.46 -12.25 7.40
CA MET A 279 -17.39 -12.52 8.38
C MET A 279 -17.30 -11.45 9.45
N PHE A 280 -17.52 -10.20 9.07
CA PHE A 280 -17.55 -9.07 10.00
C PHE A 280 -18.74 -9.13 10.97
N MET A 281 -19.96 -9.38 10.46
CA MET A 281 -21.17 -9.52 11.29
C MET A 281 -21.03 -10.64 12.32
N GLU A 282 -20.36 -11.74 11.99
CA GLU A 282 -20.08 -12.84 12.93
C GLU A 282 -19.18 -12.43 14.11
N GLU A 283 -18.29 -11.46 13.90
CA GLU A 283 -17.36 -10.94 14.91
C GLU A 283 -17.96 -9.81 15.76
N ARG A 284 -18.97 -9.11 15.22
CA ARG A 284 -19.67 -8.02 15.91
C ARG A 284 -20.33 -8.53 17.20
N ARG A 285 -20.38 -7.66 18.22
CA ARG A 285 -21.03 -7.97 19.52
C ARG A 285 -22.28 -7.16 19.81
N LEU A 286 -22.54 -6.10 19.05
CA LEU A 286 -23.78 -5.36 19.15
C LEU A 286 -24.92 -6.22 18.58
N PRO A 287 -26.12 -6.22 19.20
CA PRO A 287 -27.20 -7.13 18.82
C PRO A 287 -27.89 -6.75 17.50
N TRP A 288 -27.51 -5.63 16.88
CA TRP A 288 -28.00 -5.21 15.58
C TRP A 288 -26.89 -5.21 14.52
N ALA A 289 -27.29 -5.56 13.30
CA ALA A 289 -26.46 -5.43 12.11
C ALA A 289 -26.35 -3.96 11.68
N ILE A 290 -25.25 -3.62 11.00
CA ILE A 290 -25.14 -2.36 10.25
C ILE A 290 -25.59 -2.66 8.83
N LYS A 291 -26.71 -2.08 8.41
CA LYS A 291 -27.21 -2.22 7.04
C LYS A 291 -26.45 -1.27 6.11
N PRO A 292 -25.79 -1.77 5.06
CA PRO A 292 -25.23 -0.89 4.04
C PRO A 292 -26.35 -0.19 3.27
N VAL A 293 -26.19 1.11 3.05
CA VAL A 293 -27.07 1.93 2.20
C VAL A 293 -26.21 2.42 1.04
N TRP A 294 -26.35 1.79 -0.11
CA TRP A 294 -25.53 2.07 -1.29
C TRP A 294 -25.98 3.35 -1.98
N THR A 295 -25.02 4.13 -2.47
CA THR A 295 -25.28 5.39 -3.17
C THR A 295 -24.22 5.64 -4.24
N SER A 296 -24.59 6.38 -5.28
CA SER A 296 -23.70 6.81 -6.36
C SER A 296 -22.92 8.11 -6.04
N LEU A 297 -23.00 8.60 -4.80
CA LEU A 297 -22.25 9.78 -4.36
C LEU A 297 -20.74 9.57 -4.58
N SER A 298 -20.03 10.65 -4.91
CA SER A 298 -18.56 10.66 -4.90
C SER A 298 -18.03 10.18 -3.56
N TRP A 299 -16.92 9.44 -3.58
CA TRP A 299 -16.20 9.01 -2.38
C TRP A 299 -15.67 10.17 -1.51
N HIS A 300 -15.78 11.43 -1.98
CA HIS A 300 -15.49 12.64 -1.20
C HIS A 300 -16.73 13.20 -0.48
N SER A 301 -17.91 12.66 -0.73
CA SER A 301 -19.16 13.21 -0.20
C SER A 301 -19.18 13.20 1.33
N PRO A 302 -19.56 14.34 1.96
CA PRO A 302 -19.69 14.41 3.42
C PRO A 302 -20.85 13.56 3.96
N GLN A 303 -21.78 13.13 3.08
CA GLN A 303 -22.94 12.30 3.44
C GLN A 303 -22.60 10.82 3.62
N LEU A 304 -21.41 10.39 3.18
CA LEU A 304 -20.94 9.03 3.38
C LEU A 304 -20.63 8.77 4.86
N HIS A 305 -20.78 7.51 5.27
CA HIS A 305 -20.45 7.09 6.62
C HIS A 305 -18.98 7.45 6.95
N PRO A 306 -18.64 7.92 8.17
CA PRO A 306 -17.28 8.39 8.49
C PRO A 306 -16.18 7.36 8.21
N VAL A 307 -16.48 6.08 8.40
CA VAL A 307 -15.57 4.98 8.07
C VAL A 307 -15.35 4.88 6.55
N GLU A 308 -16.40 5.02 5.74
CA GLU A 308 -16.28 5.01 4.28
C GLU A 308 -15.49 6.20 3.78
N ARG A 309 -15.71 7.40 4.33
CA ARG A 309 -14.93 8.60 3.99
C ARG A 309 -13.44 8.46 4.24
N PHE A 310 -13.06 7.66 5.23
CA PHE A 310 -11.66 7.38 5.55
C PHE A 310 -11.08 6.30 4.64
N TYR A 311 -11.77 5.16 4.53
CA TYR A 311 -11.23 3.96 3.88
C TYR A 311 -11.58 3.82 2.40
N LYS A 312 -12.66 4.42 1.88
CA LYS A 312 -13.01 4.54 0.44
C LYS A 312 -12.80 3.29 -0.44
N ILE A 313 -12.82 2.10 0.16
CA ILE A 313 -12.54 0.81 -0.49
C ILE A 313 -13.76 -0.11 -0.49
N ILE A 314 -14.82 0.19 0.27
CA ILE A 314 -15.88 -0.81 0.51
C ILE A 314 -16.71 -1.04 -0.74
N GLY A 315 -17.14 0.00 -1.45
CA GLY A 315 -17.93 -0.18 -2.68
C GLY A 315 -17.16 0.12 -3.96
N THR A 316 -15.84 0.28 -3.89
CA THR A 316 -14.97 0.56 -5.03
C THR A 316 -14.17 -0.69 -5.39
N SER A 317 -14.50 -1.30 -6.53
CA SER A 317 -13.88 -2.55 -6.97
C SER A 317 -12.81 -2.30 -8.01
N PHE A 318 -11.68 -2.97 -7.83
CA PHE A 318 -10.57 -2.97 -8.77
C PHE A 318 -10.19 -4.41 -9.07
N ASP A 319 -10.01 -4.67 -10.35
CA ASP A 319 -9.52 -5.91 -10.88
C ASP A 319 -8.03 -5.74 -11.20
N PHE A 320 -7.21 -5.94 -10.18
CA PHE A 320 -5.76 -5.89 -10.32
C PHE A 320 -5.26 -7.16 -11.01
N HIS A 321 -4.73 -6.99 -12.22
CA HIS A 321 -4.06 -8.06 -12.95
C HIS A 321 -2.75 -8.46 -12.27
N GLU A 322 -2.35 -9.71 -12.42
CA GLU A 322 -1.10 -10.28 -11.88
C GLU A 322 -0.37 -11.10 -12.95
N ASP A 323 -0.52 -10.66 -14.20
CA ASP A 323 -0.07 -11.36 -15.41
C ASP A 323 1.46 -11.55 -15.40
N ARG A 324 2.24 -10.56 -14.96
CA ARG A 324 3.70 -10.64 -14.84
C ARG A 324 4.16 -11.72 -13.87
N THR A 325 3.47 -11.87 -12.73
CA THR A 325 3.81 -12.91 -11.76
C THR A 325 3.42 -14.30 -12.29
N VAL A 326 2.34 -14.39 -13.07
CA VAL A 326 1.99 -15.61 -13.79
C VAL A 326 3.09 -15.98 -14.80
N ASP A 327 3.57 -15.02 -15.60
CA ASP A 327 4.65 -15.24 -16.57
C ASP A 327 5.94 -15.73 -15.90
N VAL A 328 6.33 -15.11 -14.77
CA VAL A 328 7.50 -15.51 -14.00
C VAL A 328 7.36 -16.93 -13.45
N LEU A 329 6.17 -17.32 -12.96
CA LEU A 329 5.93 -18.68 -12.45
C LEU A 329 6.24 -19.73 -13.52
N TRP A 330 5.87 -19.50 -14.79
CA TRP A 330 6.15 -20.43 -15.88
C TRP A 330 7.64 -20.59 -16.20
N GLY A 331 8.47 -19.62 -15.81
CA GLY A 331 9.93 -19.66 -15.96
C GLY A 331 10.67 -20.34 -14.81
N LEU A 332 10.02 -20.59 -13.68
CA LEU A 332 10.64 -21.21 -12.50
C LEU A 332 10.65 -22.74 -12.61
N SER A 333 11.67 -23.38 -12.03
CA SER A 333 11.65 -24.82 -11.85
C SER A 333 10.57 -25.22 -10.83
N ALA A 334 10.05 -26.44 -10.94
CA ALA A 334 9.07 -26.96 -9.99
C ALA A 334 9.57 -26.92 -8.54
N HIS A 335 10.87 -27.13 -8.32
CA HIS A 335 11.48 -27.05 -6.99
C HIS A 335 11.49 -25.63 -6.43
N GLU A 336 11.85 -24.62 -7.24
CA GLU A 336 11.81 -23.22 -6.82
C GLU A 336 10.38 -22.76 -6.51
N ALA A 337 9.43 -23.11 -7.37
CA ALA A 337 8.04 -22.75 -7.21
C ALA A 337 7.40 -23.34 -5.93
N LEU A 338 7.83 -24.53 -5.49
CA LEU A 338 7.34 -25.18 -4.27
C LEU A 338 7.68 -24.42 -2.98
N HIS A 339 8.76 -23.64 -2.99
CA HIS A 339 9.24 -22.91 -1.82
C HIS A 339 8.81 -21.43 -1.80
N LEU A 340 8.20 -20.94 -2.88
CA LEU A 340 7.81 -19.55 -3.03
C LEU A 340 6.30 -19.38 -2.92
N ARG A 341 5.86 -18.41 -2.12
CA ARG A 341 4.44 -18.06 -1.99
C ARG A 341 4.10 -16.92 -2.94
N LEU A 342 4.05 -17.22 -4.23
CA LEU A 342 3.76 -16.21 -5.25
C LEU A 342 2.29 -15.82 -5.34
N PHE A 343 1.36 -16.58 -4.75
CA PHE A 343 -0.07 -16.26 -4.79
C PHE A 343 -0.70 -16.37 -3.41
N THR A 344 -1.75 -15.60 -3.17
CA THR A 344 -2.54 -15.71 -1.95
C THR A 344 -3.32 -17.03 -1.97
N ASP A 345 -3.14 -17.85 -0.93
CA ASP A 345 -3.81 -19.15 -0.79
C ASP A 345 -5.30 -18.99 -0.47
N GLY A 346 -6.11 -18.87 -1.52
CA GLY A 346 -7.56 -18.83 -1.45
C GLY A 346 -8.12 -17.63 -0.68
N LYS A 347 -9.43 -17.72 -0.40
CA LYS A 347 -10.17 -16.68 0.31
C LYS A 347 -10.07 -16.86 1.82
N VAL A 348 -9.84 -15.74 2.52
CA VAL A 348 -10.06 -15.61 3.97
C VAL A 348 -11.49 -16.01 4.33
N ASN A 349 -11.65 -17.05 5.14
CA ASN A 349 -12.97 -17.57 5.52
C ASN A 349 -13.39 -17.15 6.94
N SER A 350 -12.50 -16.50 7.70
CA SER A 350 -12.82 -16.05 9.05
C SER A 350 -11.89 -14.93 9.53
N LEU A 351 -12.47 -13.96 10.25
CA LEU A 351 -11.71 -12.91 10.95
C LEU A 351 -11.25 -13.34 12.36
N ARG A 352 -11.62 -14.56 12.82
CA ARG A 352 -11.23 -15.09 14.14
C ARG A 352 -9.72 -15.06 14.40
N PRO A 353 -8.84 -15.44 13.45
CA PRO A 353 -7.38 -15.38 13.67
C PRO A 353 -6.88 -13.95 13.89
N ARG A 354 -7.63 -12.94 13.43
CA ARG A 354 -7.26 -11.53 13.48
C ARG A 354 -7.79 -10.80 14.71
N ARG A 355 -8.56 -11.45 15.58
CA ARG A 355 -9.20 -10.84 16.77
C ARG A 355 -8.26 -10.05 17.66
N ASN A 356 -7.08 -10.60 17.99
CA ASN A 356 -6.12 -9.89 18.84
C ASN A 356 -5.67 -8.58 18.20
N LYS A 357 -5.38 -8.60 16.90
CA LYS A 357 -5.00 -7.41 16.13
C LYS A 357 -6.14 -6.41 16.01
N THR A 358 -7.34 -6.85 15.62
CA THR A 358 -8.54 -5.99 15.55
C THR A 358 -8.85 -5.35 16.90
N ARG A 359 -8.65 -6.08 18.01
CA ARG A 359 -8.81 -5.54 19.36
C ARG A 359 -7.76 -4.51 19.72
N GLN A 360 -6.49 -4.73 19.38
CA GLN A 360 -5.43 -3.73 19.57
C GLN A 360 -5.73 -2.44 18.79
N LEU A 361 -6.10 -2.55 17.51
CA LEU A 361 -6.49 -1.40 16.69
C LEU A 361 -7.74 -0.71 17.26
N GLY A 362 -8.72 -1.48 17.72
CA GLY A 362 -9.90 -0.96 18.39
C GLY A 362 -9.56 -0.16 19.64
N ILE A 363 -8.61 -0.61 20.46
CA ILE A 363 -8.11 0.15 21.62
C ILE A 363 -7.50 1.48 21.17
N CYS A 364 -6.68 1.49 20.12
CA CYS A 364 -6.10 2.73 19.63
C CYS A 364 -7.15 3.70 19.05
N ILE A 365 -8.12 3.20 18.28
CA ILE A 365 -9.22 4.00 17.73
C ILE A 365 -10.09 4.54 18.88
N GLY A 366 -10.46 3.69 19.83
CA GLY A 366 -11.26 4.06 20.99
C GLY A 366 -10.58 5.11 21.86
N LYS A 367 -9.25 5.05 22.06
CA LYS A 367 -8.48 6.10 22.73
C LYS A 367 -8.62 7.44 21.99
N LYS A 368 -8.47 7.47 20.66
CA LYS A 368 -8.66 8.70 19.86
C LYS A 368 -10.08 9.25 19.94
N GLN A 369 -11.07 8.37 20.02
CA GLN A 369 -12.50 8.72 20.16
C GLN A 369 -12.94 8.95 21.62
N ARG A 370 -12.01 8.89 22.59
CA ARG A 370 -12.29 9.02 24.03
C ARG A 370 -13.33 8.03 24.57
N LEU A 371 -13.40 6.83 23.97
CA LEU A 371 -14.27 5.75 24.44
C LEU A 371 -13.69 5.05 25.68
N PRO A 372 -14.52 4.61 26.65
CA PRO A 372 -14.07 3.82 27.79
C PRO A 372 -13.37 2.53 27.34
N LEU A 373 -12.20 2.24 27.90
CA LEU A 373 -11.43 1.05 27.54
C LEU A 373 -12.19 -0.26 27.79
N CYS A 374 -13.01 -0.31 28.85
CA CYS A 374 -13.87 -1.46 29.14
C CYS A 374 -14.88 -1.71 28.01
N LEU A 375 -15.49 -0.66 27.47
CA LEU A 375 -16.44 -0.73 26.36
C LEU A 375 -15.75 -1.21 25.08
N VAL A 376 -14.56 -0.68 24.77
CA VAL A 376 -13.79 -1.11 23.59
C VAL A 376 -13.40 -2.58 23.69
N LYS A 377 -12.91 -3.01 24.87
CA LYS A 377 -12.56 -4.42 25.14
C LYS A 377 -13.78 -5.34 25.12
N LEU A 378 -14.96 -4.81 25.47
CA LEU A 378 -16.22 -5.52 25.34
C LEU A 378 -16.51 -5.72 23.85
N LEU A 379 -16.58 -4.65 23.06
CA LEU A 379 -16.99 -4.68 21.66
C LEU A 379 -16.02 -5.45 20.73
N CYS A 380 -14.72 -5.30 20.93
CA CYS A 380 -13.70 -6.01 20.16
C CYS A 380 -13.28 -7.31 20.88
N ARG A 381 -13.66 -8.47 20.31
CA ARG A 381 -13.39 -9.80 20.87
C ARG A 381 -11.90 -10.07 21.07
N SER A 382 -11.55 -10.76 22.15
CA SER A 382 -10.21 -11.33 22.32
C SER A 382 -10.09 -12.61 21.50
N GLY A 383 -8.94 -12.82 20.85
CA GLY A 383 -8.56 -14.12 20.33
C GLY A 383 -8.09 -15.06 21.45
N LYS A 384 -7.86 -16.33 21.11
CA LYS A 384 -7.11 -17.24 21.99
C LYS A 384 -5.69 -16.70 22.14
N LYS A 385 -5.09 -16.85 23.32
CA LYS A 385 -3.68 -16.50 23.54
C LYS A 385 -2.83 -17.48 22.73
N ASN A 386 -2.32 -17.06 21.58
CA ASN A 386 -1.23 -17.78 20.94
C ASN A 386 0.05 -17.46 21.74
N CYS A 387 0.77 -18.48 22.21
CA CYS A 387 1.96 -18.35 23.06
C CYS A 387 3.06 -17.42 22.50
N ALA A 388 3.02 -17.08 21.21
CA ALA A 388 4.00 -16.22 20.55
C ALA A 388 3.78 -14.70 20.78
N GLU A 389 2.53 -14.23 20.94
CA GLU A 389 2.23 -12.79 21.01
C GLU A 389 2.50 -12.16 22.40
N SER A 390 2.61 -12.97 23.45
CA SER A 390 2.69 -12.49 24.84
C SER A 390 4.07 -11.97 25.28
N ARG A 391 5.13 -12.08 24.47
CA ARG A 391 6.50 -11.69 24.88
C ARG A 391 6.99 -10.33 24.36
N VAL A 392 6.21 -9.63 23.52
CA VAL A 392 6.66 -8.35 22.92
C VAL A 392 6.04 -7.11 23.59
N LEU A 393 5.08 -7.29 24.50
CA LEU A 393 4.23 -6.21 24.99
C LEU A 393 4.39 -5.97 26.49
N CYS A 394 5.49 -5.31 26.88
CA CYS A 394 5.59 -4.51 28.13
C CYS A 394 6.96 -3.81 28.21
N GLN A 395 7.25 -2.91 27.28
CA GLN A 395 8.13 -1.78 27.57
C GLN A 395 7.48 -0.52 27.00
N ASP A 396 6.82 0.21 27.90
CA ASP A 396 6.51 1.61 27.75
C ASP A 396 7.79 2.38 27.39
N ASN A 397 7.69 3.25 26.38
CA ASN A 397 8.36 4.53 26.43
C ASN A 397 7.42 5.56 25.80
N GLY A 398 6.99 6.52 26.62
CA GLY A 398 6.22 7.66 26.17
C GLY A 398 6.98 8.40 25.07
N LEU A 399 6.36 8.55 23.91
CA LEU A 399 6.92 9.30 22.80
C LEU A 399 5.84 10.19 22.20
N ASN A 400 6.15 11.48 22.22
CA ASN A 400 5.44 12.56 21.55
C ASN A 400 5.02 12.15 20.14
N GLN A 401 3.79 12.55 19.79
CA GLN A 401 3.26 12.53 18.44
C GLN A 401 4.01 13.53 17.56
N GLU A 402 5.24 13.21 17.17
CA GLU A 402 5.96 13.86 16.07
C GLU A 402 7.24 13.07 15.82
N LYS A 403 7.10 11.95 15.13
CA LYS A 403 8.16 11.28 14.35
C LYS A 403 7.49 10.21 13.53
N SER A 404 7.59 10.36 12.21
CA SER A 404 7.27 9.37 11.21
C SER A 404 8.05 8.09 11.53
N GLN A 405 7.45 7.16 12.27
CA GLN A 405 8.02 5.83 12.44
C GLN A 405 7.77 5.04 11.16
N VAL A 406 8.71 5.17 10.22
CA VAL A 406 8.97 4.13 9.23
C VAL A 406 9.62 3.00 9.99
N VAL A 407 8.88 1.91 10.21
CA VAL A 407 9.41 0.69 10.80
C VAL A 407 9.92 -0.17 9.64
N TRP A 408 11.23 -0.39 9.59
CA TRP A 408 11.88 -1.37 8.71
C TRP A 408 11.72 -2.78 9.29
#